data_AF-A0A655J013-F1
#
_entry.id   AF-A0A655J013-F1
#
_cell.length_a   1.000
_cell.length_b   1.000
_cell.length_c   1.000
_cell.angle_alpha   90.00
_cell.angle_beta   90.00
_cell.angle_gamma   90.00
#
_symmetry.space_group_name_H-M   'P 1'
#
loop_
_entity.id
_entity.type
_entity.pdbx_description
1 polymer ?
#
loop_
_entity_poly.entity_id
_entity_poly.type
_entity_poly.pdbx_seq_one_letter_code
_entity_poly.pdbx_strand_id
1 'polypeptide(L)' 'MSSFTAEHAAATQRAFLRYGKGRHRAALNFGDCMTYATAQLGHQPLLAVGNDFPQTDLEFRGVVGYWPGVA' A
#
# COMPACT_ATOMS: atom_id res chain seq x y z
N MET A 1 -13.23 -11.26 -10.79
CA MET A 1 -11.91 -10.96 -10.19
C MET A 1 -11.01 -10.51 -11.32
N SER A 2 -10.60 -9.25 -11.34
CA SER A 2 -9.68 -8.75 -12.37
C SER A 2 -8.32 -9.41 -12.21
N SER A 3 -7.76 -9.94 -13.30
CA SER A 3 -6.43 -10.56 -13.30
C SER A 3 -5.34 -9.52 -13.10
N PHE A 4 -4.25 -9.92 -12.44
CA PHE A 4 -3.04 -9.09 -12.35
C PHE A 4 -2.38 -8.97 -13.73
N THR A 5 -2.10 -7.75 -14.18
CA THR A 5 -1.55 -7.45 -15.50
C THR A 5 -0.13 -6.88 -15.43
N ALA A 6 0.53 -6.74 -16.59
CA ALA A 6 1.83 -6.06 -16.68
C ALA A 6 1.81 -4.62 -16.16
N GLU A 7 0.66 -3.95 -16.25
CA GLU A 7 0.47 -2.60 -15.69
C GLU A 7 0.61 -2.58 -14.17
N HIS A 8 0.07 -3.59 -13.48
CA HIS A 8 0.22 -3.74 -12.04
C HIS A 8 1.68 -4.00 -11.65
N ALA A 9 2.41 -4.79 -12.45
CA ALA A 9 3.84 -5.03 -12.23
C ALA A 9 4.64 -3.73 -12.36
N ALA A 10 4.39 -2.94 -13.41
CA ALA A 10 5.03 -1.65 -13.61
C ALA A 10 4.67 -0.64 -12.50
N ALA A 11 3.41 -0.59 -12.08
CA ALA A 11 2.96 0.25 -10.97
C ALA A 11 3.61 -0.15 -9.64
N THR A 12 3.75 -1.45 -9.38
CA THR A 12 4.44 -1.99 -8.19
C THR A 12 5.90 -1.53 -8.16
N GLN A 13 6.62 -1.62 -9.28
CA GLN A 13 8.00 -1.15 -9.38
C GLN A 13 8.12 0.35 -9.09
N ARG A 14 7.22 1.18 -9.66
CA ARG A 14 7.18 2.62 -9.37
C ARG A 14 6.88 2.89 -7.89
N ALA A 15 5.94 2.16 -7.30
CA ALA A 15 5.60 2.27 -5.89
C ALA A 15 6.79 1.91 -4.99
N PHE A 16 7.53 0.84 -5.31
CA PHE A 16 8.71 0.45 -4.55
C PHE A 16 9.84 1.47 -4.64
N LEU A 17 10.06 2.06 -5.82
CA LEU A 17 11.04 3.13 -5.98
C LEU A 17 10.68 4.39 -5.17
N ARG A 18 9.38 4.70 -5.06
CA ARG A 18 8.89 5.92 -4.39
C ARG A 18 8.70 5.76 -2.88
N TYR A 19 8.19 4.61 -2.43
CA TYR A 19 7.71 4.38 -1.06
C TYR A 19 8.38 3.20 -0.35
N GLY A 20 9.27 2.47 -1.04
CA GLY A 20 9.84 1.24 -0.54
C GLY A 20 10.73 1.42 0.69
N LYS A 21 10.89 0.32 1.44
CA LYS A 21 11.81 0.21 2.57
C LYS A 21 13.23 0.65 2.19
N GLY A 22 13.84 1.46 3.06
CA GLY A 22 15.15 2.05 2.86
C GLY A 22 15.19 3.23 1.89
N ARG A 23 14.04 3.68 1.37
CA ARG A 23 13.94 4.81 0.42
C ARG A 23 12.99 5.91 0.91
N HIS A 24 11.91 5.53 1.58
CA HIS A 24 10.88 6.45 2.05
C HIS A 24 10.44 6.11 3.48
N ARG A 25 9.88 7.10 4.18
CA ARG A 25 9.36 6.94 5.56
C ARG A 25 8.23 5.91 5.68
N ALA A 26 7.41 5.78 4.64
CA ALA A 26 6.37 4.75 4.53
C ALA A 26 6.94 3.33 4.60
N ALA A 27 8.22 3.16 4.25
CA ALA A 27 8.98 1.92 4.38
C ALA A 27 8.30 0.66 3.83
N LEU A 28 7.48 0.79 2.79
CA LEU A 28 6.69 -0.29 2.23
C LEU A 28 7.56 -1.46 1.79
N ASN A 29 7.17 -2.69 2.14
CA ASN A 29 7.79 -3.87 1.55
C ASN A 29 7.28 -4.07 0.10
N PHE A 30 7.89 -4.99 -0.66
CA PHE A 30 7.50 -5.17 -2.06
C PHE A 30 6.05 -5.67 -2.24
N GLY A 31 5.55 -6.47 -1.30
CA GLY A 31 4.14 -6.89 -1.26
C GLY A 31 3.20 -5.73 -0.96
N ASP A 32 3.56 -4.83 -0.04
CA ASP A 32 2.79 -3.61 0.22
C ASP A 32 2.75 -2.70 -1.02
N CYS A 33 3.82 -2.67 -1.82
CA CYS A 33 3.83 -1.96 -3.09
C CYS A 33 2.88 -2.59 -4.12
N MET A 34 2.68 -3.91 -4.12
CA MET A 34 1.65 -4.56 -4.96
C MET A 34 0.25 -4.17 -4.51
N THR A 35 0.01 -4.14 -3.21
CA THR A 35 -1.25 -3.68 -2.61
C THR A 35 -1.53 -2.22 -2.98
N TYR A 36 -0.54 -1.35 -2.81
CA TYR A 36 -0.60 0.06 -3.21
C TYR A 36 -0.96 0.19 -4.70
N ALA A 37 -0.25 -0.53 -5.58
CA ALA A 37 -0.44 -0.45 -7.02
C ALA A 37 -1.86 -0.89 -7.42
N THR A 38 -2.37 -1.93 -6.78
CA THR A 38 -3.73 -2.45 -7.02
C THR A 38 -4.79 -1.45 -6.59
N ALA A 39 -4.65 -0.85 -5.41
CA ALA A 39 -5.57 0.19 -4.92
C ALA A 39 -5.53 1.45 -5.81
N GLN A 40 -4.34 1.88 -6.21
CA GLN A 40 -4.13 3.03 -7.08
C GLN A 40 -4.78 2.84 -8.45
N LEU A 41 -4.49 1.73 -9.14
CA LEU A 41 -5.02 1.46 -10.48
C LEU A 41 -6.54 1.22 -10.45
N GLY A 42 -7.05 0.61 -9.38
CA GLY A 42 -8.49 0.42 -9.19
C GLY A 42 -9.24 1.67 -8.73
N HIS A 43 -8.55 2.76 -8.40
CA HIS A 43 -9.11 3.94 -7.75
C HIS A 43 -9.98 3.59 -6.53
N GLN A 44 -9.55 2.57 -5.77
CA GLN A 44 -10.28 2.08 -4.61
C GLN A 44 -9.58 2.52 -3.32
N PRO A 45 -10.35 2.85 -2.26
CA PRO A 45 -9.77 3.11 -0.96
C PRO A 45 -9.07 1.85 -0.43
N LEU A 46 -7.91 2.03 0.18
CA LEU A 46 -7.16 0.94 0.81
C LEU A 46 -7.52 0.83 2.29
N LEU A 47 -7.98 -0.34 2.72
CA LEU A 47 -8.08 -0.72 4.12
C LEU A 47 -6.79 -1.44 4.52
N ALA A 48 -6.05 -0.91 5.49
CA ALA A 48 -4.86 -1.57 6.02
C ALA A 48 -4.74 -1.34 7.53
N VAL A 49 -4.01 -2.25 8.19
CA VAL A 49 -3.60 -2.07 9.58
C VAL A 49 -2.23 -1.40 9.59
N GLY A 50 -2.00 -0.52 10.56
CA GLY A 50 -0.72 0.16 10.75
C GLY A 50 -0.65 1.56 10.13
N ASN A 51 0.55 2.13 10.08
CA ASN A 51 0.79 3.55 9.80
C ASN A 51 1.63 3.82 8.55
N ASP A 52 1.89 2.79 7.74
CA ASP A 52 2.80 2.88 6.59
C ASP A 52 2.11 3.48 5.36
N PHE A 53 0.94 2.96 4.97
CA PHE A 53 0.16 3.46 3.83
C PHE A 53 -0.34 4.91 3.95
N PRO A 54 -0.75 5.43 5.14
CA PRO A 54 -1.05 6.86 5.33
C PRO A 54 0.09 7.80 4.97
N GLN A 55 1.32 7.30 4.87
CA GLN A 55 2.49 8.11 4.47
C GLN A 55 2.71 8.11 2.95
N THR A 56 1.77 7.58 2.18
CA THR A 56 1.77 7.63 0.72
C THR A 56 0.76 8.67 0.20
N ASP A 57 0.60 8.75 -1.11
CA ASP A 57 -0.42 9.59 -1.77
C ASP A 57 -1.74 8.85 -2.05
N LEU A 58 -1.95 7.64 -1.51
CA LEU A 58 -3.24 6.99 -1.58
C LEU A 58 -4.27 7.65 -0.66
N GLU A 59 -5.52 7.69 -1.13
CA GLU A 59 -6.64 8.02 -0.26
C GLU A 59 -6.85 6.88 0.74
N PHE A 60 -6.47 7.15 1.99
CA PHE A 60 -6.53 6.19 3.08
C PHE A 60 -7.77 6.44 3.93
N ARG A 61 -8.76 5.54 3.86
CA ARG A 61 -10.04 5.68 4.57
C ARG A 61 -10.19 4.84 5.84
N GLY A 62 -9.22 3.98 6.16
CA GLY A 62 -9.35 3.11 7.31
C GLY A 62 -8.05 2.92 8.07
N VAL A 63 -7.90 3.61 9.19
CA VAL A 63 -7.02 3.16 10.27
C VAL A 63 -7.79 2.08 11.03
N VAL A 64 -7.53 0.80 10.74
CA VAL A 64 -7.80 -0.23 11.75
C VAL A 64 -6.63 -0.12 12.72
N GLY A 65 -6.85 0.63 13.81
CA GLY A 65 -5.87 0.84 14.86
C GLY A 65 -5.33 -0.49 15.38
N TYR A 66 -4.16 -0.41 16.03
CA TYR A 66 -3.61 -1.52 16.82
C TYR A 66 -4.75 -2.11 17.65
N TRP A 67 -5.09 -3.39 17.43
CA TRP A 67 -6.04 -4.07 18.30
C TRP A 67 -5.47 -3.92 19.72
N PRO A 68 -6.17 -3.30 20.68
CA PRO A 68 -5.70 -3.32 22.06
C PRO A 68 -5.54 -4.80 22.39
N GLY A 69 -4.32 -5.18 22.76
CA GLY A 69 -4.04 -6.54 23.18
C GLY A 69 -5.14 -6.97 24.13
N VAL A 70 -5.67 -8.17 23.90
CA VAL A 70 -6.36 -8.89 24.96
C VAL A 70 -5.49 -8.77 26.23
N ALA A 71 -6.14 -8.36 27.31
CA ALA A 71 -5.55 -7.95 28.59
C ALA A 71 -4.45 -8.87 29.10
#